data_AF-A0A3M6VHH6-F1
#
_entry.id   AF-A0A3M6VHH6-F1
#
_cell.length_a   1.000
_cell.length_b   1.000
_cell.length_c   1.000
_cell.angle_alpha   90.00
_cell.angle_beta   90.00
_cell.angle_gamma   90.00
#
_symmetry.space_group_name_H-M   'P 1'
#
loop_
_entity.id
_entity.type
_entity.pdbx_description
1 polymer ?
#
loop_
_entity_poly.entity_id
_entity_poly.type
_entity_poly.pdbx_seq_one_letter_code
_entity_poly.pdbx_strand_id
1 'polypeptide(L)'
;MLSRLLESYDIGPMVVAATRVPEDKVVLRVEAEVKDLWVWQGRTPDYVFTNLGLDKAGDILFDNHLLLFWTSYTILMYMRHSKYQCAWYWIILQVCF
;
A
#
# COMPACT_ATOMS: atom_id res chain seq x y z
N MET A 1 -5.65 -17.30 -0.32
CA MET A 1 -4.88 -18.50 0.09
C MET A 1 -3.53 -18.09 0.65
N LEU A 2 -2.79 -17.22 -0.05
CA LEU A 2 -1.61 -16.53 0.48
C LEU A 2 -1.98 -15.53 1.60
N SER A 3 -3.09 -14.79 1.47
CA SER A 3 -3.64 -13.96 2.57
C SER A 3 -3.74 -14.65 3.94
N ARG A 4 -4.16 -15.92 3.99
CA ARG A 4 -4.24 -16.72 5.23
C ARG A 4 -2.88 -17.09 5.82
N LEU A 5 -1.85 -17.20 4.99
CA LEU A 5 -0.46 -17.40 5.44
C LEU A 5 0.18 -16.08 5.89
N LEU A 6 -0.24 -14.97 5.28
CA LEU A 6 0.22 -13.64 5.63
C LEU A 6 -0.41 -13.14 6.95
N GLU A 7 -1.58 -13.63 7.34
CA GLU A 7 -2.19 -13.33 8.64
C GLU A 7 -1.35 -13.79 9.85
N SER A 8 -0.55 -14.87 9.71
CA SER A 8 0.23 -15.44 10.81
C SER A 8 1.68 -14.95 10.89
N TYR A 9 2.15 -14.19 9.90
CA TYR A 9 3.54 -13.75 9.80
C TYR A 9 3.66 -12.22 9.84
N ASP A 10 4.80 -11.69 10.29
CA ASP A 10 5.09 -10.26 10.20
C ASP A 10 5.41 -9.88 8.75
N ILE A 11 4.45 -9.23 8.09
CA ILE A 11 4.48 -8.94 6.66
C ILE A 11 5.43 -7.77 6.32
N GLY A 12 5.75 -6.90 7.30
CA GLY A 12 6.59 -5.71 7.08
C GLY A 12 7.94 -6.05 6.42
N PRO A 13 8.74 -6.96 7.02
CA PRO A 13 10.01 -7.41 6.45
C PRO A 13 9.89 -8.07 5.06
N MET A 14 8.77 -8.76 4.77
CA MET A 14 8.56 -9.40 3.47
C MET A 14 8.34 -8.36 2.37
N VAL A 15 7.57 -7.30 2.63
CA VAL A 15 7.38 -6.18 1.68
C VAL A 15 8.72 -5.47 1.43
N VAL A 16 9.51 -5.26 2.48
CA VAL A 16 10.86 -4.69 2.34
C VAL A 16 11.77 -5.57 1.50
N ALA A 17 11.70 -6.89 1.64
CA ALA A 17 12.47 -7.81 0.81
C ALA A 17 11.97 -7.82 -0.65
N ALA A 18 10.65 -7.82 -0.86
CA ALA A 18 10.02 -7.86 -2.18
C ALA A 18 10.33 -6.60 -3.02
N THR A 19 10.31 -5.42 -2.40
CA THR A 19 10.60 -4.13 -3.05
C THR A 19 12.07 -3.92 -3.44
N ARG A 20 12.97 -4.84 -3.04
CA ARG A 20 14.39 -4.86 -3.44
C ARG A 20 14.66 -5.74 -4.67
N VAL A 21 13.69 -6.57 -5.06
CA VAL A 21 13.79 -7.47 -6.22
C VAL A 21 13.21 -6.72 -7.44
N PRO A 22 13.70 -6.95 -8.66
CA PRO A 22 13.06 -6.43 -9.86
C PRO A 22 11.57 -6.79 -9.89
N GLU A 23 10.72 -5.84 -10.29
CA GLU A 23 9.29 -6.08 -10.40
C GLU A 23 9.01 -7.19 -11.41
N ASP A 24 8.47 -8.30 -10.91
CA ASP A 24 7.91 -9.37 -11.72
C ASP A 24 6.45 -9.62 -11.33
N LYS A 25 5.79 -10.50 -12.08
CA LYS A 25 4.37 -10.82 -11.84
C LYS A 25 4.11 -11.40 -10.45
N VAL A 26 5.10 -12.04 -9.82
CA VAL A 26 4.97 -12.64 -8.49
C VAL A 26 5.05 -11.55 -7.43
N VAL A 27 6.05 -10.67 -7.51
CA VAL A 27 6.22 -9.51 -6.61
C VAL A 27 4.96 -8.65 -6.62
N LEU A 28 4.47 -8.27 -7.80
CA LEU A 28 3.26 -7.45 -7.95
C LEU A 28 2.02 -8.12 -7.31
N ARG A 29 1.90 -9.44 -7.46
CA ARG A 29 0.80 -10.19 -6.85
C ARG A 29 0.92 -10.24 -5.33
N VAL A 30 2.12 -10.47 -4.81
CA VAL A 30 2.38 -10.45 -3.36
C VAL A 30 2.03 -9.09 -2.78
N GLU A 31 2.49 -8.00 -3.41
CA GLU A 31 2.17 -6.64 -2.97
C GLU A 31 0.67 -6.35 -2.95
N ALA A 32 -0.06 -6.77 -3.98
CA ALA A 32 -1.51 -6.62 -4.05
C ALA A 32 -2.21 -7.36 -2.89
N GLU A 33 -1.85 -8.62 -2.66
CA GLU A 33 -2.45 -9.43 -1.59
C GLU A 33 -2.12 -8.87 -0.18
N VAL A 34 -0.92 -8.33 0.01
CA VAL A 34 -0.54 -7.65 1.27
C VAL A 34 -1.36 -6.38 1.48
N LYS A 35 -1.48 -5.53 0.46
CA LYS A 35 -2.27 -4.30 0.53
C LYS A 35 -3.72 -4.60 0.88
N ASP A 36 -4.33 -5.57 0.21
CA ASP A 36 -5.71 -5.98 0.50
C ASP A 36 -5.89 -6.51 1.92
N LEU A 37 -4.93 -7.28 2.42
CA LEU A 37 -4.97 -7.79 3.79
C LEU A 37 -4.87 -6.65 4.81
N TRP A 38 -3.96 -5.69 4.63
CA TRP A 38 -3.81 -4.56 5.54
C TRP A 38 -5.04 -3.64 5.54
N VAL A 39 -5.66 -3.42 4.38
CA VAL A 39 -6.95 -2.70 4.32
C VAL A 39 -8.05 -3.49 5.01
N TRP A 40 -8.13 -4.80 4.83
CA TRP A 40 -9.11 -5.64 5.53
C TRP A 40 -8.91 -5.64 7.04
N GLN A 41 -7.64 -5.64 7.51
CA GLN A 41 -7.29 -5.51 8.92
C GLN A 41 -7.51 -4.08 9.47
N GLY A 42 -7.88 -3.11 8.63
CA GLY A 42 -8.10 -1.73 9.04
C GLY A 42 -6.83 -1.03 9.53
N ARG A 43 -5.64 -1.43 9.06
CA ARG A 43 -4.39 -0.79 9.46
C ARG A 43 -4.37 0.66 8.98
N THR A 44 -4.09 1.61 9.88
CA THR A 44 -4.03 3.01 9.48
C THR A 44 -2.79 3.28 8.61
N PRO A 45 -2.87 4.25 7.68
CA PRO A 45 -1.71 4.74 6.95
C PRO A 45 -0.48 5.02 7.82
N ASP A 46 -0.67 5.68 8.97
CA ASP A 46 0.42 6.06 9.87
C ASP A 46 1.10 4.84 10.51
N TYR A 47 0.29 3.84 10.90
CA TYR A 47 0.81 2.59 11.43
C TYR A 47 1.65 1.86 10.37
N VAL A 48 1.15 1.78 9.14
CA VAL A 48 1.89 1.16 8.03
C VAL A 48 3.17 1.93 7.70
N PHE A 49 3.13 3.27 7.72
CA PHE A 49 4.31 4.11 7.48
C PHE A 49 5.45 3.79 8.45
N THR A 50 5.12 3.70 9.74
CA THR A 50 6.07 3.34 10.81
C THR A 50 6.52 1.89 10.71
N ASN A 51 5.62 0.96 10.37
CA ASN A 51 5.95 -0.46 10.23
C ASN A 51 6.92 -0.73 9.06
N LEU A 52 6.90 0.13 8.04
CA LEU A 52 7.87 0.10 6.94
C LEU A 52 9.18 0.85 7.28
N GLY A 53 9.28 1.46 8.47
CA GLY A 53 10.43 2.23 8.91
C GLY A 53 10.64 3.55 8.16
N LEU A 54 9.60 4.05 7.47
CA LEU A 54 9.69 5.28 6.68
C LEU A 54 9.83 6.53 7.57
N ASP A 55 9.36 6.46 8.82
CA ASP A 55 9.54 7.48 9.85
C ASP A 55 11.02 7.73 10.19
N LYS A 56 11.88 6.75 9.95
CA LYS A 56 13.32 6.79 10.24
C LYS A 56 14.18 7.04 9.00
N ALA A 57 13.57 7.18 7.82
CA ALA A 57 14.31 7.30 6.56
C ALA A 57 15.00 8.66 6.39
N GLY A 58 14.53 9.73 7.05
CA GLY A 58 15.14 11.06 6.94
C GLY A 58 15.22 11.54 5.48
N ASP A 59 16.39 12.03 5.07
CA ASP A 59 16.57 12.64 3.74
C ASP A 59 16.49 11.63 2.57
N ILE A 60 16.70 10.33 2.83
CA ILE A 60 16.63 9.28 1.80
C ILE A 60 15.20 8.73 1.61
N LEU A 61 14.20 9.36 2.24
CA LEU A 61 12.80 8.93 2.18
C LEU A 61 12.28 8.86 0.74
N PHE A 62 12.60 9.86 -0.08
CA PHE A 62 12.11 9.95 -1.46
C PHE A 62 12.79 8.96 -2.42
N ASP A 63 13.99 8.48 -2.05
CA ASP A 63 14.71 7.44 -2.80
C ASP A 63 14.26 6.03 -2.40
N ASN A 64 13.46 5.90 -1.34
CA ASN A 64 13.01 4.62 -0.82
C ASN A 64 11.75 4.13 -1.57
N HIS A 65 11.87 3.04 -2.34
CA HIS A 65 10.74 2.42 -3.06
C HIS A 65 9.56 2.05 -2.14
N LEU A 66 9.77 1.86 -0.84
CA LEU A 66 8.70 1.62 0.12
C LEU A 66 7.73 2.81 0.27
N LEU A 67 8.16 4.03 -0.08
CA LEU A 67 7.29 5.20 -0.12
C LEU A 67 6.23 5.09 -1.22
N LEU A 68 6.59 4.54 -2.38
CA LEU A 68 5.65 4.29 -3.48
C LEU A 68 4.63 3.22 -3.09
N PHE A 69 5.10 2.14 -2.46
CA PHE A 69 4.22 1.10 -1.91
C PHE A 69 3.24 1.68 -0.89
N TRP A 70 3.73 2.46 0.07
CA TRP A 70 2.89 3.09 1.09
C TRP A 70 1.86 4.03 0.46
N THR A 71 2.26 4.86 -0.49
CA THR A 71 1.35 5.78 -1.22
C THR A 71 0.25 5.01 -1.96
N SER A 72 0.61 3.91 -2.62
CA SER A 72 -0.36 2.99 -3.25
C SER A 72 -1.35 2.41 -2.22
N TYR A 73 -0.85 2.00 -1.06
CA TYR A 73 -1.67 1.46 0.03
C TYR A 73 -2.65 2.49 0.59
N THR A 74 -2.20 3.72 0.85
CA THR A 74 -3.06 4.77 1.40
C THR A 74 -4.20 5.11 0.46
N ILE A 75 -3.90 5.26 -0.84
CA ILE A 75 -4.93 5.46 -1.87
C ILE A 75 -5.94 4.32 -1.86
N LEU A 76 -5.49 3.06 -1.82
CA LEU A 76 -6.38 1.89 -1.78
C LEU A 76 -7.28 1.91 -0.54
N MET A 77 -6.71 2.23 0.64
CA MET A 77 -7.44 2.30 1.91
C MET A 77 -8.55 3.36 1.85
N TYR A 78 -8.22 4.58 1.38
CA TYR A 78 -9.21 5.65 1.20
C TYR A 78 -10.28 5.28 0.17
N MET A 79 -9.90 4.65 -0.94
CA MET A 79 -10.84 4.20 -1.97
C MET A 79 -11.78 3.10 -1.46
N ARG A 80 -11.31 2.18 -0.61
CA ARG A 80 -12.13 1.09 -0.03
C ARG A 80 -13.04 1.56 1.11
N HIS A 81 -12.63 2.54 1.91
CA HIS A 81 -13.44 3.09 3.01
C HIS A 81 -14.41 4.19 2.57
N SER A 82 -14.17 4.80 1.41
CA SER A 82 -15.02 5.84 0.84
C SER A 82 -16.33 5.26 0.30
N LYS A 83 -17.47 5.76 0.82
CA LYS A 83 -18.82 5.52 0.26
C LYS A 83 -19.00 6.09 -1.17
N TYR A 84 -17.95 6.63 -1.79
CA TYR A 84 -17.96 7.27 -3.10
C TYR A 84 -17.38 6.39 -4.22
N GLN A 85 -17.69 5.09 -4.18
CA GLN A 85 -17.22 4.09 -5.15
C GLN A 85 -17.70 4.31 -6.61
N CYS A 86 -18.39 5.42 -6.91
CA CYS A 86 -18.75 5.84 -8.27
C CYS A 86 -18.28 7.27 -8.65
N ALA A 87 -17.37 7.90 -7.91
CA ALA A 87 -16.94 9.27 -8.20
C ALA A 87 -15.67 9.39 -9.07
N TRP A 88 -15.20 8.32 -9.71
CA TRP A 88 -14.13 8.39 -10.73
C TRP A 88 -14.50 9.31 -11.92
N TYR A 89 -15.79 9.57 -12.15
CA TYR A 89 -16.26 10.53 -13.16
C TYR A 89 -16.21 12.00 -12.70
N TRP A 90 -16.07 12.30 -11.40
CA TRP A 90 -16.13 13.69 -10.91
C TRP A 90 -14.80 14.41 -10.86
N ILE A 91 -13.66 13.70 -10.79
CA ILE A 91 -12.35 14.37 -10.93
C ILE A 91 -12.13 14.85 -12.38
N ILE A 92 -12.74 14.19 -13.37
CA ILE A 92 -12.66 14.61 -14.79
C ILE A 92 -13.67 15.73 -15.11
N LEU A 93 -14.78 15.86 -14.37
CA LEU A 93 -15.77 16.92 -14.61
C LEU A 93 -15.48 18.24 -13.88
N GLN A 94 -14.60 18.28 -12.88
CA GLN A 94 -14.23 19.53 -12.20
C GLN A 94 -13.17 20.36 -12.96
N VAL A 95 -12.68 19.88 -14.10
CA VAL A 95 -11.80 20.64 -15.02
C VAL A 95 -12.59 21.24 -16.19
N CYS A 96 -13.90 20.96 -16.28
CA CYS A 96 -14.79 21.55 -17.27
C CYS A 96 -16.09 22.04 -16.63
N PHE A 97 -16.01 23.01 -15.70
CA PHE A 97 -16.93 24.16 -15.61
C PHE A 97 -16.40 25.20 -14.62
#